data_AF-A0A5B7EBI6-F1
#
_entry.id   AF-A0A5B7EBI6-F1
#
_cell.length_a   1.000
_cell.length_b   1.000
_cell.length_c   1.000
_cell.angle_alpha   90.00
_cell.angle_beta   90.00
_cell.angle_gamma   90.00
#
_symmetry.space_group_name_H-M   'P 1'
#
loop_
_entity.id
_entity.type
_entity.pdbx_description
1 polymer ?
#
loop_
_entity_poly.entity_id
_entity_poly.type
_entity_poly.pdbx_seq_one_letter_code
_entity_poly.pdbx_strand_id
1 'polypeptide(L)'
;MLIQGINQMFQDMNLTLSRPFGNNAVVQVALGRVLKAVVTFKGILIEWVVVRAHNESLLDEDGKVDLYTPSQYKVFQKVTDNANAAMLNFCSPGFSDLSVRSFFVSI
;
A
#
# COMPACT_ATOMS: atom_id res chain seq x y z
N MET A 1 -9.86 7.68 11.10
CA MET A 1 -9.64 6.83 12.30
C MET A 1 -8.89 5.55 11.98
N LEU A 2 -9.21 4.81 10.91
CA LEU A 2 -8.60 3.50 10.60
C LEU A 2 -7.09 3.54 10.34
N ILE A 3 -6.64 4.40 9.43
CA ILE A 3 -5.21 4.55 9.10
C ILE A 3 -4.39 5.07 10.28
N GLN A 4 -4.96 5.96 11.09
CA GLN A 4 -4.33 6.42 12.33
C GLN A 4 -4.15 5.28 13.35
N GLY A 5 -5.13 4.37 13.45
CA GLY A 5 -5.02 3.18 14.29
C GLY A 5 -3.89 2.25 13.84
N ILE A 6 -3.72 2.05 12.52
CA ILE A 6 -2.64 1.22 11.97
C ILE A 6 -1.27 1.88 12.20
N ASN A 7 -1.14 3.20 12.01
CA ASN A 7 0.10 3.93 12.32
C ASN A 7 0.54 3.76 13.78
N GLN A 8 -0.41 3.60 14.72
CA GLN A 8 -0.09 3.36 16.14
C GLN A 8 0.34 1.90 16.41
N MET A 9 0.00 0.96 15.55
CA MET A 9 0.36 -0.46 15.71
C MET A 9 1.79 -0.77 15.26
N PHE A 10 2.37 0.06 14.38
CA PHE A 10 3.69 -0.18 13.81
C PHE A 10 4.53 1.10 13.88
N GLN A 11 5.43 1.20 14.87
CA GLN A 11 6.22 2.40 15.14
C GLN A 11 7.11 2.85 13.97
N ASP A 12 7.53 1.91 13.11
CA ASP A 12 8.36 2.18 11.94
C ASP A 12 7.56 2.37 10.63
N MET A 13 6.22 2.30 10.69
CA MET A 13 5.36 2.43 9.51
C MET A 13 4.70 3.81 9.48
N ASN A 14 4.91 4.52 8.38
CA ASN A 14 4.26 5.81 8.13
C ASN A 14 3.29 5.68 6.94
N LEU A 15 2.00 5.90 7.22
CA LEU A 15 0.92 5.86 6.24
C LEU A 15 0.45 7.28 5.90
N THR A 16 0.55 7.67 4.63
CA THR A 16 0.05 8.94 4.10
C THR A 16 -1.10 8.67 3.13
N LEU A 17 -2.30 9.14 3.48
CA LEU A 17 -3.50 9.01 2.64
C LEU A 17 -3.65 10.24 1.73
N SER A 18 -3.85 10.00 0.44
CA SER A 18 -4.19 11.01 -0.56
C SER A 18 -5.34 10.53 -1.44
N ARG A 19 -6.03 11.45 -2.12
CA ARG A 19 -7.10 11.13 -3.09
C ARG A 19 -6.83 11.84 -4.43
N PRO A 20 -5.77 11.45 -5.16
CA PRO A 20 -5.36 12.14 -6.38
C PRO A 20 -6.40 12.03 -7.51
N PHE A 21 -7.28 11.03 -7.47
CA PHE A 21 -8.30 10.76 -8.49
C PHE A 21 -9.74 10.92 -7.95
N GLY A 22 -9.92 11.77 -6.93
CA GLY A 22 -11.22 12.09 -6.35
C GLY A 22 -11.78 11.00 -5.42
N ASN A 23 -12.28 9.90 -5.99
CA ASN A 23 -12.98 8.85 -5.24
C ASN A 23 -12.08 7.70 -4.79
N ASN A 24 -10.99 7.46 -5.54
CA ASN A 24 -10.01 6.43 -5.19
C ASN A 24 -9.01 6.99 -4.18
N ALA A 25 -8.83 6.26 -3.08
CA ALA A 25 -7.88 6.59 -2.05
C ALA A 25 -6.54 5.92 -2.38
N VAL A 26 -5.45 6.65 -2.25
CA VAL A 26 -4.09 6.15 -2.41
C VAL A 26 -3.38 6.32 -1.09
N VAL A 27 -2.92 5.21 -0.52
CA VAL A 27 -2.13 5.18 0.71
C VAL A 27 -0.69 4.90 0.35
N GLN A 28 0.17 5.88 0.61
CA GLN A 28 1.61 5.70 0.58
C GLN A 28 2.05 5.15 1.93
N VAL A 29 2.80 4.07 1.90
CA VAL A 29 3.35 3.38 3.07
C VAL A 29 4.85 3.53 3.02
N ALA A 30 5.48 3.94 4.10
CA ALA A 30 6.94 3.86 4.26
C ALA A 30 7.25 3.05 5.51
N LEU A 31 8.04 1.98 5.36
CA LEU A 31 8.47 1.14 6.48
C LEU A 31 9.97 1.38 6.73
N GLY A 32 10.26 2.23 7.71
CA GLY A 32 11.61 2.65 8.08
C GLY A 32 12.45 3.03 6.86
N ARG A 33 13.60 2.36 6.70
CA ARG A 33 14.52 2.50 5.56
C ARG A 33 14.55 1.27 4.65
N VAL A 34 13.54 0.40 4.75
CA VAL A 34 13.52 -0.88 4.03
C VAL A 34 12.74 -0.74 2.73
N LEU A 35 11.46 -0.36 2.84
CA LEU A 35 10.56 -0.32 1.69
C LEU A 35 9.63 0.88 1.74
N LYS A 36 9.10 1.18 0.56
CA LYS A 36 7.99 2.10 0.33
C LYS A 36 6.95 1.36 -0.50
N ALA A 37 5.67 1.58 -0.23
CA ALA A 37 4.60 0.97 -0.99
C ALA A 37 3.51 1.98 -1.32
N VAL A 38 2.79 1.71 -2.40
CA VAL A 38 1.58 2.42 -2.76
C VAL A 38 0.45 1.42 -2.80
N VAL A 39 -0.59 1.70 -2.02
CA VAL A 39 -1.80 0.89 -1.91
C VAL A 39 -2.96 1.71 -2.43
N THR A 40 -3.54 1.28 -3.53
CA THR A 40 -4.72 1.93 -4.13
C THR A 40 -5.99 1.26 -3.63
N PHE A 41 -6.93 2.09 -3.20
CA PHE A 41 -8.22 1.69 -2.68
C PHE A 41 -9.33 2.24 -3.57
N LYS A 42 -10.30 1.37 -3.89
CA LYS A 42 -11.59 1.73 -4.47
C LYS A 42 -12.65 1.61 -3.38
N GLY A 43 -12.97 2.73 -2.74
CA GLY A 43 -13.73 2.74 -1.49
C GLY A 43 -12.91 2.14 -0.35
N ILE A 44 -13.33 0.96 0.14
CA ILE A 44 -12.67 0.19 1.21
C ILE A 44 -11.88 -1.02 0.69
N LEU A 45 -12.01 -1.32 -0.61
CA LEU A 45 -11.39 -2.48 -1.25
C LEU A 45 -10.00 -2.12 -1.75
N ILE A 46 -9.01 -2.94 -1.42
CA ILE A 46 -7.66 -2.83 -1.98
C ILE A 46 -7.75 -3.28 -3.44
N GLU A 47 -7.38 -2.42 -4.38
CA GLU A 47 -7.47 -2.67 -5.82
C GLU A 47 -6.10 -2.95 -6.43
N TRP A 48 -5.05 -2.29 -5.94
CA TRP A 48 -3.69 -2.48 -6.43
C TRP A 48 -2.65 -2.17 -5.37
N VAL A 49 -1.56 -2.93 -5.35
CA VAL A 49 -0.38 -2.64 -4.51
C VAL A 49 0.88 -2.66 -5.35
N VAL A 50 1.75 -1.68 -5.13
CA VAL A 50 3.12 -1.64 -5.64
C VAL A 50 4.07 -1.47 -4.47
N VAL A 51 5.09 -2.34 -4.38
CA VAL A 51 6.15 -2.25 -3.38
C VAL A 51 7.47 -1.94 -4.06
N ARG A 52 8.20 -0.97 -3.49
CA ARG A 52 9.51 -0.50 -3.94
C ARG A 52 10.50 -0.45 -2.78
N ALA A 53 11.78 -0.48 -3.11
CA ALA A 53 12.84 -0.24 -2.15
C ALA A 53 12.77 1.20 -1.62
N HIS A 54 13.29 1.43 -0.41
CA HIS A 54 13.27 2.76 0.20
C HIS A 54 13.97 3.85 -0.62
N ASN A 55 15.00 3.48 -1.39
CA ASN A 55 15.75 4.40 -2.26
C ASN A 55 15.04 4.70 -3.59
N GLU A 56 13.96 4.00 -3.93
CA GLU A 56 13.20 4.24 -5.15
C GLU A 56 12.15 5.35 -4.93
N SER A 57 11.90 6.13 -5.99
CA SER A 57 10.84 7.14 -5.99
C SER A 57 9.47 6.47 -6.06
N LEU A 58 8.50 7.00 -5.31
CA LEU A 58 7.08 6.68 -5.47
C LEU A 58 6.36 7.69 -6.39
N LEU A 59 7.09 8.67 -6.91
CA LEU A 59 6.58 9.69 -7.80
C LEU A 59 7.08 9.44 -9.22
N ASP A 60 6.20 9.67 -10.17
CA ASP A 60 6.45 9.65 -11.61
C ASP A 60 7.19 10.93 -12.04
N GLU A 61 7.58 11.00 -13.32
CA GLU A 61 8.27 12.14 -13.92
C GLU A 61 7.48 13.46 -13.76
N ASP A 62 6.15 13.38 -13.74
CA ASP A 62 5.23 14.51 -13.52
C ASP A 62 5.06 14.89 -12.03
N GLY A 63 5.76 14.23 -11.10
CA GLY A 63 5.63 14.45 -9.66
C GLY A 63 4.34 13.88 -9.05
N LYS A 64 3.58 13.08 -9.81
CA LYS A 64 2.37 12.38 -9.33
C LYS A 64 2.73 11.03 -8.72
N VAL A 65 1.86 10.49 -7.87
CA VAL A 65 2.07 9.14 -7.31
C VAL A 65 2.05 8.10 -8.44
N ASP A 66 3.15 7.38 -8.57
CA ASP A 66 3.31 6.34 -9.57
C ASP A 66 2.72 5.01 -9.06
N LEU A 67 1.69 4.55 -9.76
CA LEU A 67 0.92 3.36 -9.41
C LEU A 67 1.31 2.12 -10.20
N TYR A 68 2.16 2.26 -11.23
CA TYR A 68 2.28 1.25 -12.28
C TYR A 68 3.71 0.76 -12.46
N THR A 69 4.71 1.61 -12.20
CA THR A 69 6.09 1.19 -12.42
C THR A 69 6.51 0.14 -11.37
N PRO A 70 6.98 -1.04 -11.77
CA PRO A 70 7.51 -2.01 -10.83
C PRO A 70 8.86 -1.54 -10.27
N SER A 71 9.23 -2.06 -9.11
CA SER A 71 10.58 -1.89 -8.56
C SER A 71 11.66 -2.40 -9.53
N GLN A 72 12.83 -1.77 -9.53
CA GLN A 72 14.02 -2.22 -10.25
C GLN A 72 14.62 -3.50 -9.67
N TYR A 73 14.42 -3.73 -8.37
CA TYR A 73 14.88 -4.93 -7.69
C TYR A 73 13.83 -6.05 -7.74
N LYS A 74 14.26 -7.24 -8.19
CA LYS A 74 13.39 -8.43 -8.32
C LYS A 74 12.73 -8.87 -7.01
N VAL A 75 13.40 -8.67 -5.87
CA VAL A 75 12.83 -9.03 -4.56
C VAL A 75 11.53 -8.27 -4.29
N PHE A 76 11.51 -6.96 -4.53
CA PHE A 76 10.32 -6.14 -4.31
C PHE A 76 9.25 -6.33 -5.39
N GLN A 77 9.63 -6.72 -6.61
CA GLN A 77 8.66 -7.22 -7.60
C GLN A 77 7.93 -8.46 -7.05
N LYS A 78 8.66 -9.41 -6.45
CA LYS A 78 8.04 -10.60 -5.85
C LYS A 78 7.19 -10.27 -4.63
N VAL A 79 7.61 -9.32 -3.78
CA VAL A 79 6.78 -8.83 -2.67
C VAL A 79 5.50 -8.19 -3.21
N THR A 80 5.58 -7.43 -4.30
CA THR A 80 4.42 -6.86 -4.99
C THR A 80 3.46 -7.95 -5.47
N ASP A 81 3.96 -9.00 -6.12
CA ASP A 81 3.12 -10.11 -6.56
C ASP A 81 2.44 -10.81 -5.38
N ASN A 82 3.19 -11.07 -4.30
CA ASN A 82 2.67 -11.70 -3.10
C ASN A 82 1.60 -10.83 -2.41
N ALA A 83 1.81 -9.51 -2.34
CA ALA A 83 0.84 -8.57 -1.80
C ALA A 83 -0.44 -8.55 -2.63
N ASN A 84 -0.34 -8.50 -3.95
CA ASN A 84 -1.51 -8.57 -4.85
C ASN A 84 -2.26 -9.90 -4.72
N ALA A 85 -1.55 -11.02 -4.53
CA ALA A 85 -2.18 -12.32 -4.24
C ALA A 85 -2.87 -12.34 -2.86
N ALA A 86 -2.24 -11.76 -1.84
CA ALA A 86 -2.79 -11.66 -0.49
C ALA A 86 -4.09 -10.84 -0.46
N MET A 87 -4.20 -9.79 -1.28
CA MET A 87 -5.43 -8.98 -1.38
C MET A 87 -6.67 -9.82 -1.67
N LEU A 88 -6.56 -10.83 -2.55
CA LEU A 88 -7.68 -11.73 -2.86
C LEU A 88 -8.12 -12.54 -1.64
N ASN A 89 -7.19 -12.92 -0.77
CA ASN A 89 -7.48 -13.67 0.46
C ASN A 89 -8.10 -12.81 1.56
N PHE A 90 -7.79 -11.51 1.60
CA PHE A 90 -8.32 -10.60 2.62
C PHE A 90 -9.62 -9.90 2.21
N CYS A 91 -10.12 -10.13 0.99
CA CYS A 91 -11.37 -9.52 0.51
C CYS A 91 -12.60 -10.24 1.11
N SER A 92 -13.01 -9.85 2.32
CA SER A 92 -14.20 -10.41 2.98
C SER A 92 -15.37 -9.43 2.89
N PRO A 93 -16.44 -9.75 2.12
CA PRO A 93 -17.61 -8.87 1.99
C PRO A 93 -18.36 -8.80 3.34
N GLY A 94 -18.08 -7.77 4.14
CA GLY A 94 -18.74 -7.51 5.43
C GLY A 94 -17.82 -7.01 6.56
N PHE A 95 -16.50 -7.24 6.47
CA PHE A 95 -15.53 -6.89 7.53
C PHE A 95 -14.31 -6.13 7.00
N SER A 96 -14.53 -5.05 6.26
CA SER A 96 -13.45 -4.33 5.57
C SER A 96 -12.40 -3.69 6.48
N ASP A 97 -12.76 -3.26 7.69
CA ASP A 97 -11.76 -2.77 8.66
C ASP A 97 -10.80 -3.89 9.09
N LEU A 98 -11.34 -5.06 9.41
CA LEU A 98 -10.54 -6.23 9.76
C LEU A 98 -9.66 -6.68 8.58
N SER A 99 -10.22 -6.70 7.38
CA SER A 99 -9.51 -7.05 6.15
C SER A 99 -8.29 -6.17 5.91
N VAL A 100 -8.45 -4.85 6.05
CA VAL A 100 -7.34 -3.90 5.84
C VAL A 100 -6.26 -4.08 6.90
N ARG A 101 -6.64 -4.24 8.18
CA ARG A 101 -5.67 -4.48 9.26
C ARG A 101 -4.91 -5.79 9.06
N SER A 102 -5.62 -6.88 8.76
CA SER A 102 -5.01 -8.19 8.52
C SER A 102 -4.08 -8.19 7.31
N PHE A 103 -4.41 -7.43 6.27
CA PHE A 103 -3.53 -7.21 5.13
C PHE A 103 -2.21 -6.56 5.55
N PHE A 104 -2.26 -5.43 6.27
CA PHE A 104 -1.05 -4.74 6.74
C PHE A 104 -0.21 -5.53 7.75
N VAL A 105 -0.81 -6.49 8.47
CA VAL A 105 -0.08 -7.40 9.37
C VAL A 105 0.63 -8.52 8.58
N SER A 106 0.10 -8.89 7.42
CA SER A 106 0.55 -10.06 6.65
C SER A 106 1.59 -9.74 5.58
N ILE A 107 1.75 -8.46 5.22
CA ILE A 107 2.75 -7.96 4.26
C ILE A 107 3.97 -7.39 4.98
#